data_AF-A0A543NN15-F1
#
_entry.id   AF-A0A543NN15-F1
#
_cell.length_a   1.000
_cell.length_b   1.000
_cell.length_c   1.000
_cell.angle_alpha   90.00
_cell.angle_beta   90.00
_cell.angle_gamma   90.00
#
_symmetry.space_group_name_H-M   'P 1'
#
loop_
_entity.id
_entity.type
_entity.pdbx_description
1 polymer ?
#
loop_
_entity_poly.entity_id
_entity_poly.type
_entity_poly.pdbx_seq_one_letter_code
_entity_poly.pdbx_strand_id
1 'polypeptide(L)'
;MAEQPAHSTDPGRRRKQPSAFRRGMETLLLILAALGAVALVVQVGLAGYGAYGGGFEFHASLGYGIAGLAVVILLVALLAWPGTIVALLALLLAALAVVGQIGLAELGEKGSTWFGAAHAVDGAIVFALMVAVLVGTIRRKRGRARVADGQ
;
A
#
# COMPACT_ATOMS: atom_id res chain seq x y z
N MET A 1 -26.45 27.81 -50.39
CA MET A 1 -25.32 27.77 -49.45
C MET A 1 -25.46 26.50 -48.63
N ALA A 2 -24.65 25.49 -48.92
CA ALA A 2 -24.64 24.23 -48.19
C ALA A 2 -23.62 24.35 -47.05
N GLU A 3 -24.07 24.20 -45.80
CA GLU A 3 -23.20 24.14 -44.63
C GLU A 3 -22.35 22.86 -44.71
N GLN A 4 -21.02 23.03 -44.68
CA GLN A 4 -20.10 21.92 -44.55
C GLN A 4 -20.25 21.31 -43.14
N PRO A 5 -20.53 19.99 -43.01
CA PRO A 5 -20.56 19.35 -41.71
C PRO A 5 -19.16 19.36 -41.08
N ALA A 6 -19.08 19.84 -39.85
CA ALA A 6 -17.85 19.90 -39.07
C ALA A 6 -17.20 18.51 -38.99
N HIS A 7 -15.95 18.43 -39.46
CA HIS A 7 -15.08 17.28 -39.32
C HIS A 7 -14.92 16.96 -37.82
N SER A 8 -15.62 15.94 -37.31
CA SER A 8 -15.38 15.41 -35.97
C SER A 8 -14.02 14.70 -35.96
N THR A 9 -12.97 15.47 -35.68
CA THR A 9 -11.69 14.91 -35.27
C THR A 9 -11.82 14.45 -33.82
N ASP A 10 -12.57 13.36 -33.59
CA ASP A 10 -12.33 12.55 -32.40
C ASP A 10 -11.43 11.38 -32.82
N PRO A 11 -10.10 11.60 -32.95
CA PRO A 11 -9.17 10.51 -33.19
C PRO A 11 -9.21 9.63 -31.95
N GLY A 12 -10.03 8.58 -32.07
CA GLY A 12 -10.39 7.66 -31.02
C GLY A 12 -9.28 7.48 -30.00
N ARG A 13 -9.55 7.98 -28.78
CA ARG A 13 -8.92 7.50 -27.55
C ARG A 13 -9.21 6.01 -27.41
N ARG A 14 -8.54 5.17 -28.22
CA ARG A 14 -8.38 3.74 -27.96
C ARG A 14 -7.53 3.64 -26.70
N ARG A 15 -8.16 3.82 -25.53
CA ARG A 15 -7.56 3.48 -24.24
C ARG A 15 -7.22 2.00 -24.33
N LYS A 16 -5.93 1.70 -24.53
CA LYS A 16 -5.45 0.31 -24.58
C LYS A 16 -5.90 -0.36 -23.28
N GLN A 17 -6.72 -1.39 -23.41
CA GLN A 17 -7.15 -2.16 -22.24
C GLN A 17 -5.90 -2.69 -21.51
N PRO A 18 -5.88 -2.68 -20.18
CA PRO A 18 -4.76 -3.25 -19.42
C PRO A 18 -4.56 -4.71 -19.81
N SER A 19 -3.32 -5.15 -19.97
CA SER A 19 -3.02 -6.57 -20.20
C SER A 19 -3.55 -7.44 -19.05
N ALA A 20 -3.84 -8.71 -19.33
CA ALA A 20 -4.28 -9.66 -18.30
C ALA A 20 -3.28 -9.74 -17.13
N PHE A 21 -1.98 -9.67 -17.43
CA PHE A 21 -0.91 -9.59 -16.45
C PHE A 21 -1.09 -8.42 -15.48
N ARG A 22 -1.31 -7.19 -15.98
CA ARG A 22 -1.53 -6.01 -15.11
C ARG A 22 -2.75 -6.17 -14.21
N ARG A 23 -3.85 -6.73 -14.72
CA ARG A 23 -5.05 -7.01 -13.90
C ARG A 23 -4.78 -8.04 -12.81
N GLY A 24 -3.95 -9.05 -13.10
CA GLY A 24 -3.46 -10.01 -12.13
C GLY A 24 -2.65 -9.34 -11.02
N MET A 25 -1.66 -8.52 -11.40
CA MET A 25 -0.82 -7.78 -10.45
C MET A 25 -1.61 -6.80 -9.58
N GLU A 26 -2.63 -6.13 -10.14
CA GLU A 26 -3.52 -5.28 -9.33
C GLU A 26 -4.34 -6.07 -8.33
N THR A 27 -4.82 -7.26 -8.70
CA THR A 27 -5.55 -8.14 -7.78
C THR A 27 -4.62 -8.64 -6.68
N LEU A 28 -3.39 -9.03 -7.03
CA LEU A 28 -2.36 -9.39 -6.06
C LEU A 28 -2.06 -8.24 -5.10
N LEU A 29 -1.89 -7.02 -5.61
CA LEU A 29 -1.65 -5.82 -4.79
C LEU A 29 -2.77 -5.61 -3.76
N LEU A 30 -4.03 -5.79 -4.16
CA LEU A 30 -5.18 -5.67 -3.25
C LEU A 30 -5.12 -6.72 -2.13
N ILE A 31 -4.84 -7.97 -2.49
CA ILE A 31 -4.73 -9.07 -1.51
C ILE A 31 -3.60 -8.80 -0.53
N LEU A 32 -2.41 -8.45 -1.03
CA LEU A 32 -1.25 -8.18 -0.19
C LEU A 32 -1.47 -6.98 0.74
N ALA A 33 -2.05 -5.88 0.25
CA ALA A 33 -2.34 -4.72 1.08
C ALA A 33 -3.40 -5.03 2.16
N ALA A 34 -4.43 -5.83 1.83
CA ALA A 34 -5.41 -6.27 2.81
C ALA A 34 -4.79 -7.19 3.88
N LEU A 35 -3.97 -8.17 3.47
CA LEU A 35 -3.24 -9.04 4.39
C LEU A 35 -2.29 -8.24 5.28
N GLY A 36 -1.57 -7.26 4.73
CA GLY A 36 -0.68 -6.38 5.48
C GLY A 36 -1.43 -5.55 6.52
N ALA A 37 -2.62 -5.03 6.18
CA ALA A 37 -3.45 -4.29 7.12
C ALA A 37 -3.93 -5.19 8.27
N VAL A 38 -4.37 -6.42 7.99
CA VAL A 38 -4.74 -7.40 9.03
C VAL A 38 -3.54 -7.77 9.89
N ALA A 39 -2.37 -8.02 9.29
CA ALA A 39 -1.14 -8.33 10.02
C ALA A 39 -0.74 -7.20 10.98
N LEU A 40 -0.89 -5.93 10.58
CA LEU A 40 -0.64 -4.79 11.45
C LEU A 40 -1.61 -4.70 12.64
N VAL A 41 -2.88 -5.09 12.48
CA VAL A 41 -3.81 -5.18 13.61
C VAL A 41 -3.34 -6.24 14.62
N VAL A 42 -2.93 -7.41 14.11
CA VAL A 42 -2.35 -8.47 14.96
C VAL A 42 -1.07 -7.99 15.64
N GLN A 43 -0.20 -7.26 14.93
CA GLN A 43 1.05 -6.69 15.43
C GLN A 43 0.83 -5.78 16.65
N VAL A 44 -0.22 -4.96 16.63
CA VAL A 44 -0.60 -4.10 17.76
C VAL A 44 -1.07 -4.94 18.96
N GLY A 45 -1.85 -5.99 18.72
CA GLY A 45 -2.23 -6.94 19.77
C GLY A 45 -1.02 -7.62 20.42
N LEU A 46 -0.04 -8.04 19.61
CA LEU A 46 1.22 -8.63 20.10
C LEU A 46 2.08 -7.62 20.85
N ALA A 47 2.10 -6.35 20.43
CA ALA A 47 2.77 -5.28 21.17
C ALA A 47 2.15 -5.10 22.57
N GLY A 48 0.81 -5.10 22.63
CA GLY A 48 0.07 -5.06 23.89
C GLY A 48 0.40 -6.27 24.78
N TYR A 49 0.38 -7.48 24.22
CA TYR A 49 0.75 -8.70 24.94
C TYR A 49 2.15 -8.58 25.57
N GLY A 50 3.15 -8.10 24.82
CA GLY A 50 4.48 -7.83 25.34
C GLY A 50 4.47 -6.79 26.48
N ALA A 51 3.74 -5.70 26.31
CA ALA A 51 3.66 -4.63 27.32
C ALA A 51 3.03 -5.08 28.66
N TYR A 52 2.17 -6.10 28.64
CA TYR A 52 1.52 -6.66 29.84
C TYR A 52 2.24 -7.88 30.42
N GLY A 53 3.53 -8.08 30.11
CA GLY A 53 4.36 -9.13 30.68
C GLY A 53 4.45 -10.41 29.85
N GLY A 54 3.89 -10.39 28.63
CA GLY A 54 4.23 -11.36 27.59
C GLY A 54 5.61 -11.08 26.98
N GLY A 55 6.05 -11.96 26.08
CA GLY A 55 7.25 -11.77 25.28
C GLY A 55 7.01 -10.90 24.04
N PHE A 56 8.05 -10.19 23.57
CA PHE A 56 8.01 -9.37 22.36
C PHE A 56 8.51 -10.11 21.10
N GLU A 57 8.93 -11.37 21.20
CA GLU A 57 9.53 -12.14 20.11
C GLU A 57 8.56 -12.32 18.95
N PHE A 58 7.29 -12.63 19.25
CA PHE A 58 6.25 -12.74 18.23
C PHE A 58 5.94 -11.40 17.57
N HIS A 59 5.95 -10.31 18.35
CA HIS A 59 5.81 -8.95 17.82
C HIS A 59 6.98 -8.64 16.89
N ALA A 60 8.22 -8.80 17.33
CA ALA A 60 9.41 -8.54 16.52
C ALA A 60 9.42 -9.38 15.24
N SER A 61 9.16 -10.69 15.34
CA SER A 61 9.14 -11.59 14.18
C SER A 61 8.08 -11.21 13.16
N LEU A 62 6.85 -10.89 13.59
CA LEU A 62 5.79 -10.47 12.69
C LEU A 62 6.10 -9.08 12.09
N GLY A 63 6.76 -8.20 12.84
CA GLY A 63 7.23 -6.90 12.37
C GLY A 63 8.19 -7.00 11.18
N TYR A 64 9.19 -7.88 11.26
CA TYR A 64 10.08 -8.17 10.13
C TYR A 64 9.32 -8.75 8.93
N GLY A 65 8.34 -9.62 9.18
CA GLY A 65 7.46 -10.16 8.14
C GLY A 65 6.67 -9.06 7.41
N ILE A 66 6.10 -8.10 8.15
CA ILE A 66 5.37 -6.96 7.60
C ILE A 66 6.32 -6.05 6.80
N ALA A 67 7.55 -5.81 7.26
CA ALA A 67 8.55 -5.04 6.52
C ALA A 67 8.88 -5.72 5.17
N GLY A 68 9.10 -7.04 5.17
CA GLY A 68 9.29 -7.81 3.95
C GLY A 68 8.07 -7.74 3.01
N LEU A 69 6.86 -7.87 3.54
CA LEU A 69 5.61 -7.73 2.79
C LEU A 69 5.48 -6.33 2.17
N ALA A 70 5.86 -5.26 2.87
CA ALA A 70 5.81 -3.90 2.35
C ALA A 70 6.73 -3.71 1.13
N VAL A 71 7.91 -4.35 1.12
CA VAL A 71 8.79 -4.37 -0.06
C VAL A 71 8.12 -5.12 -1.22
N VAL A 72 7.51 -6.27 -0.97
CA VAL A 72 6.77 -7.01 -2.01
C VAL A 72 5.62 -6.17 -2.57
N ILE A 73 4.88 -5.46 -1.72
CA ILE A 73 3.81 -4.53 -2.13
C ILE A 73 4.36 -3.44 -3.06
N LEU A 74 5.51 -2.84 -2.73
CA LEU A 74 6.16 -1.87 -3.62
C LEU A 74 6.48 -2.48 -4.99
N LEU A 75 7.12 -3.64 -5.03
CA LEU A 75 7.47 -4.30 -6.29
C LEU A 75 6.21 -4.59 -7.13
N VAL A 76 5.17 -5.14 -6.51
CA VAL A 76 3.90 -5.43 -7.19
C VAL A 76 3.21 -4.14 -7.64
N ALA A 77 3.25 -3.05 -6.86
CA ALA A 77 2.70 -1.77 -7.24
C ALA A 77 3.40 -1.18 -8.48
N LEU A 78 4.72 -1.34 -8.58
CA LEU A 78 5.50 -0.95 -9.75
C LEU A 78 5.15 -1.82 -10.98
N LEU A 79 4.92 -3.12 -10.80
CA LEU A 79 4.54 -4.01 -11.90
C LEU A 79 3.09 -3.80 -12.38
N ALA A 80 2.16 -3.60 -11.44
CA ALA A 80 0.75 -3.31 -11.70
C ALA A 80 0.57 -1.93 -12.35
N TRP A 81 1.39 -0.96 -11.92
CA TRP A 81 1.33 0.45 -12.27
C TRP A 81 -0.10 1.04 -12.19
N PRO A 82 -0.78 0.96 -11.03
CA PRO A 82 -2.16 1.45 -10.87
C PRO A 82 -2.25 3.00 -10.95
N GLY A 83 -1.11 3.68 -10.86
CA GLY A 83 -0.94 5.13 -11.03
C GLY A 83 0.15 5.67 -10.11
N THR A 84 0.70 6.83 -10.44
CA THR A 84 1.86 7.44 -9.74
C THR A 84 1.63 7.61 -8.25
N ILE A 85 0.45 8.08 -7.82
CA ILE A 85 0.12 8.27 -6.40
C ILE A 85 0.22 6.96 -5.61
N VAL A 86 -0.33 5.86 -6.14
CA VAL A 86 -0.29 4.56 -5.44
C VAL A 86 1.13 4.00 -5.38
N ALA A 87 1.92 4.20 -6.43
CA ALA A 87 3.34 3.81 -6.43
C ALA A 87 4.15 4.61 -5.39
N LEU A 88 3.92 5.92 -5.27
CA LEU A 88 4.56 6.76 -4.25
C LEU A 88 4.13 6.36 -2.84
N LEU A 89 2.85 6.06 -2.62
CA LEU A 89 2.36 5.56 -1.33
C LEU A 89 3.02 4.22 -0.97
N ALA A 90 3.14 3.30 -1.93
CA ALA A 90 3.81 2.02 -1.72
C ALA A 90 5.32 2.19 -1.44
N LEU A 91 5.96 3.17 -2.08
CA LEU A 91 7.36 3.52 -1.83
C LEU A 91 7.55 4.05 -0.40
N LEU A 92 6.72 5.02 -0.01
CA LEU A 92 6.75 5.58 1.34
C LEU A 92 6.45 4.50 2.39
N LEU A 93 5.46 3.64 2.12
CA LEU A 93 5.14 2.50 2.97
C LEU A 93 6.35 1.59 3.19
N ALA A 94 7.04 1.18 2.12
CA ALA A 94 8.22 0.33 2.22
C ALA A 94 9.38 1.04 2.95
N ALA A 95 9.59 2.33 2.69
CA ALA A 95 10.62 3.11 3.37
C ALA A 95 10.37 3.20 4.88
N LEU A 96 9.14 3.52 5.31
CA LEU A 96 8.80 3.58 6.72
C LEU A 96 8.80 2.20 7.38
N ALA A 97 8.26 1.16 6.72
CA ALA A 97 8.23 -0.19 7.29
C ALA A 97 9.62 -0.82 7.45
N VAL A 98 10.60 -0.47 6.60
CA VAL A 98 11.96 -0.99 6.69
C VAL A 98 12.85 -0.08 7.53
N VAL A 99 12.94 1.21 7.19
CA VAL A 99 13.87 2.13 7.86
C VAL A 99 13.26 2.69 9.14
N GLY A 100 12.01 3.13 9.07
CA GLY A 100 11.29 3.71 10.21
C GLY A 100 11.07 2.69 11.33
N GLN A 101 10.31 1.63 11.05
CA GLN A 101 9.93 0.64 12.07
C GLN A 101 11.15 -0.06 12.67
N ILE A 102 12.08 -0.60 11.86
CA ILE A 102 13.25 -1.33 12.37
C ILE A 102 14.21 -0.36 13.08
N GLY A 103 14.50 0.79 12.46
CA GLY A 103 15.42 1.77 13.05
C GLY A 103 14.90 2.35 14.37
N LEU A 104 13.62 2.73 14.44
CA LEU A 104 13.01 3.26 15.67
C LEU A 104 12.89 2.18 16.75
N ALA A 105 12.63 0.92 16.38
CA ALA A 105 12.63 -0.19 17.34
C ALA A 105 14.02 -0.39 17.97
N GLU A 106 15.08 -0.46 17.14
CA GLU A 106 16.45 -0.60 17.63
C GLU A 106 16.90 0.58 18.50
N LEU A 107 16.53 1.80 18.12
CA LEU A 107 16.82 3.00 18.93
C LEU A 107 16.03 3.04 20.24
N GLY A 108 14.83 2.46 20.26
CA GLY A 108 14.02 2.28 21.46
C GLY A 108 14.66 1.30 22.45
N GLU A 109 15.20 0.18 21.96
CA GLU A 109 15.89 -0.81 22.80
C GLU A 109 17.19 -0.27 23.41
N LYS A 110 17.94 0.52 22.65
CA LYS A 110 19.27 1.01 23.04
C LYS A 110 19.24 2.39 23.70
N GLY A 111 18.07 3.03 23.76
CA GLY A 111 17.99 4.47 24.01
C GLY A 111 16.76 4.92 24.78
N SER A 112 16.22 6.06 24.36
CA SER A 112 15.14 6.76 25.04
C SER A 112 13.77 6.14 24.76
N THR A 113 12.89 6.12 25.77
CA THR A 113 11.48 5.68 25.63
C THR A 113 10.71 6.47 24.59
N TRP A 114 11.16 7.69 24.26
CA TRP A 114 10.61 8.48 23.16
C TRP A 114 10.74 7.80 21.79
N PHE A 115 11.78 6.99 21.56
CA PHE A 115 11.91 6.21 20.32
C PHE A 115 10.89 5.07 20.26
N GLY A 116 10.54 4.45 21.38
CA GLY A 116 9.44 3.49 21.46
C GLY A 116 8.08 4.13 21.15
N ALA A 117 7.84 5.34 21.66
CA ALA A 117 6.63 6.09 21.31
C ALA A 117 6.61 6.48 19.83
N ALA A 118 7.74 6.95 19.28
CA ALA A 118 7.87 7.26 17.86
C ALA A 118 7.66 6.02 16.98
N HIS A 119 8.18 4.86 17.39
CA HIS A 119 7.95 3.58 16.72
C HIS A 119 6.47 3.22 16.64
N ALA A 120 5.71 3.41 17.73
CA ALA A 120 4.27 3.17 17.75
C ALA A 120 3.51 4.13 16.81
N VAL A 121 3.90 5.41 16.77
CA VAL A 121 3.32 6.40 15.84
C VAL A 121 3.62 6.05 14.39
N ASP A 122 4.86 5.68 14.07
CA ASP A 122 5.24 5.22 12.74
C ASP A 122 4.44 3.97 12.32
N GLY A 123 4.16 3.06 13.25
CA GLY A 123 3.32 1.88 13.01
C GLY A 123 1.89 2.25 12.59
N ALA A 124 1.31 3.28 13.21
CA ALA A 124 0.00 3.80 12.82
C ALA A 124 0.01 4.46 11.43
N ILE A 125 1.11 5.16 11.08
CA ILE A 125 1.31 5.74 9.74
C ILE A 125 1.44 4.64 8.69
N VAL A 126 2.23 3.60 8.96
CA VAL A 126 2.38 2.42 8.10
C VAL A 126 1.03 1.75 7.87
N PHE A 127 0.19 1.60 8.89
CA PHE A 127 -1.17 1.10 8.75
C PHE A 127 -2.03 1.99 7.84
N ALA A 128 -2.02 3.31 8.07
CA ALA A 128 -2.77 4.25 7.25
C ALA A 128 -2.33 4.20 5.77
N LEU A 129 -1.03 4.09 5.50
CA LEU A 129 -0.47 3.95 4.15
C LEU A 129 -0.88 2.62 3.50
N MET A 130 -0.87 1.52 4.25
CA MET A 130 -1.33 0.22 3.79
C MET A 130 -2.79 0.29 3.31
N VAL A 131 -3.66 0.90 4.12
CA VAL A 131 -5.08 1.14 3.78
C VAL A 131 -5.19 2.10 2.59
N ALA A 132 -4.36 3.15 2.51
CA ALA A 132 -4.37 4.08 1.39
C ALA A 132 -3.99 3.42 0.06
N VAL A 133 -3.00 2.53 0.05
CA VAL A 133 -2.63 1.71 -1.12
C VAL A 133 -3.80 0.83 -1.54
N LEU A 134 -4.43 0.15 -0.58
CA LEU A 134 -5.60 -0.70 -0.82
C LEU A 134 -6.76 0.09 -1.45
N VAL A 135 -7.20 1.16 -0.79
CA VAL A 135 -8.32 2.00 -1.24
C VAL A 135 -8.01 2.69 -2.57
N GLY A 136 -6.79 3.20 -2.74
CA GLY A 136 -6.33 3.83 -3.97
C GLY A 136 -6.41 2.87 -5.17
N THR A 137 -5.99 1.62 -4.97
CA THR A 137 -6.07 0.57 -5.99
C THR A 137 -7.52 0.21 -6.34
N ILE A 138 -8.40 0.08 -5.34
CA ILE A 138 -9.85 -0.16 -5.56
C ILE A 138 -10.48 0.98 -6.37
N ARG A 139 -10.23 2.24 -5.97
CA ARG A 139 -10.78 3.43 -6.66
C ARG A 139 -10.34 3.48 -8.12
N ARG A 140 -9.08 3.18 -8.41
CA ARG A 140 -8.54 3.11 -9.79
C ARG A 140 -9.16 1.99 -10.62
N LYS A 141 -9.35 0.80 -10.02
CA LYS A 141 -10.01 -0.33 -10.69
C LYS A 141 -11.46 0.00 -11.03
N ARG A 142 -12.22 0.56 -10.08
CA ARG A 142 -13.62 0.99 -10.28
C ARG A 142 -13.77 2.11 -11.31
N GLY A 143 -12.88 3.12 -11.28
CA GLY A 143 -12.90 4.21 -12.26
C GLY A 143 -12.66 3.73 -13.70
N ARG A 144 -11.85 2.69 -13.89
CA ARG A 144 -11.67 2.05 -15.21
C ARG A 144 -12.89 1.25 -15.66
N ALA A 145 -13.56 0.56 -14.74
CA ALA A 145 -14.79 -0.18 -15.05
C ALA A 145 -15.91 0.76 -15.50
N ARG A 146 -16.17 1.84 -14.76
CA ARG A 146 -17.21 2.84 -15.11
C ARG A 146 -17.02 3.43 -16.51
N VAL A 147 -15.79 3.79 -16.86
CA VAL A 147 -15.46 4.29 -18.20
C VAL A 147 -15.68 3.23 -19.28
N ALA A 148 -15.44 1.94 -18.98
CA ALA A 148 -15.71 0.86 -19.93
C ALA A 148 -17.22 0.62 -20.14
N ASP A 149 -18.03 0.89 -19.11
CA ASP A 149 -19.48 0.74 -19.13
C ASP A 149 -20.22 1.97 -19.70
N GLY A 150 -19.50 3.02 -20.11
CA GLY A 150 -20.07 4.24 -20.70
C GLY A 150 -20.73 5.19 -19.69
N GLN A 151 -20.38 5.07 -18.40
CA GLN A 151 -20.83 5.95 -17.31
C GLN A 151 -19.85 7.08 -17.00
#